data_AF-A0A7C4ICB6-F1
#
_entry.id   AF-A0A7C4ICB6-F1
#
_cell.length_a   1.000
_cell.length_b   1.000
_cell.length_c   1.000
_cell.angle_alpha   90.00
_cell.angle_beta   90.00
_cell.angle_gamma   90.00
#
_symmetry.space_group_name_H-M   'P 1'
#
loop_
_entity.id
_entity.type
_entity.pdbx_description
1 polymer ?
#
loop_
_entity_poly.entity_id
_entity_poly.type
_entity_poly.pdbx_seq_one_letter_code
_entity_poly.pdbx_strand_id
1 'polypeptide(L)'
;MNIIKSNILSIVCGLLAVLSVAVTLLVGRGLFDDLQGELNKRKTLHTQMEQLLKARRYMPGVDPYTAERIELKGYPNSKLIEDAKAATEQVKQQSQQMVEVASRVNRRAPLVPGALPRAVSQSEAIEFRNRYRALVMGNPPATPPQLRQLLNATAPVTQDDVKAEADRRWKAESEGITRVGGVVLPDAEARARAEFEKKILNLPIEMQAQRAASHSLYVSPGDTAFDVHPGILQAVQSGVVPSPVDIWFAQLGLWVQQDVASAIARANAAASGKGVSQSIVKHLVRMRVPAQYITAAGPVGVGLSGGSGLGASQPPADAGGAGASAAEGGGIPKVYTVSFSGRVCNDLYDVVHFELVVRADATRYGAFLTELSRGQLITILEVQMRAVDLRQAQAAGYFYGDGPVVTLVLRCEALFFRKWTEPLMPSEVKRMLSIGQPLARATYQDQP
;
A
#
# COMPACT_ATOMS: atom_id res chain seq x y z
N MET A 1 -79.42 70.73 31.03
CA MET A 1 -79.40 69.28 31.36
C MET A 1 -80.66 68.50 30.92
N ASN A 2 -81.45 68.98 29.94
CA ASN A 2 -82.66 68.30 29.44
C ASN A 2 -82.63 67.91 27.95
N ILE A 3 -81.56 68.22 27.21
CA ILE A 3 -81.41 67.82 25.80
C ILE A 3 -80.89 66.37 25.66
N ILE A 4 -80.34 65.79 26.73
CA ILE A 4 -79.76 64.43 26.72
C ILE A 4 -80.84 63.35 26.96
N LYS A 5 -81.99 63.69 27.56
CA LYS A 5 -83.04 62.70 27.90
C LYS A 5 -84.05 62.40 26.78
N SER A 6 -84.21 63.27 25.77
CA SER A 6 -85.22 63.06 24.71
C SER A 6 -84.69 62.39 23.44
N ASN A 7 -83.38 62.15 23.35
CA ASN A 7 -82.72 61.61 22.14
C ASN A 7 -81.89 60.35 22.43
N ILE A 8 -82.37 59.48 23.33
CA ILE A 8 -81.79 58.15 23.60
C ILE A 8 -81.59 57.35 22.31
N LEU A 9 -82.52 57.46 21.36
CA LEU A 9 -82.43 56.79 20.06
C LEU A 9 -81.19 57.25 19.25
N SER A 10 -80.85 58.55 19.30
CA SER A 10 -79.68 59.09 18.59
C SER A 10 -78.36 58.66 19.24
N ILE A 11 -78.31 58.58 20.57
CA ILE A 11 -77.14 58.08 21.31
C ILE A 11 -76.93 56.59 21.04
N VAL A 12 -78.00 55.79 21.03
CA VAL A 12 -77.94 54.35 20.70
C VAL A 12 -77.49 54.14 19.26
N CYS A 13 -77.99 54.92 18.29
CA CYS A 13 -77.52 54.86 16.91
C CYS A 13 -76.04 55.29 16.76
N GLY A 14 -75.60 56.32 17.50
CA GLY A 14 -74.20 56.73 17.52
C GLY A 14 -73.28 55.65 18.11
N LEU A 15 -73.69 55.00 19.19
CA LEU A 15 -72.97 53.87 19.80
C LEU A 15 -72.92 52.67 18.86
N LEU A 16 -74.03 52.31 18.21
CA LEU A 16 -74.08 51.23 17.22
C LEU A 16 -73.20 51.52 15.99
N ALA A 17 -73.12 52.77 15.53
CA ALA A 17 -72.24 53.17 14.45
C ALA A 17 -70.76 53.01 14.83
N VAL A 18 -70.36 53.42 16.04
CA VAL A 18 -68.98 53.25 16.54
C VAL A 18 -68.64 51.78 16.76
N LEU A 19 -69.58 50.99 17.32
CA LEU A 19 -69.39 49.56 17.55
C LEU A 19 -69.28 48.79 16.22
N SER A 20 -70.06 49.17 15.20
CA SER A 20 -69.96 48.62 13.86
C SER A 20 -68.58 48.86 13.24
N VAL A 21 -68.05 50.08 13.31
CA VAL A 21 -66.69 50.41 12.83
C VAL A 21 -65.62 49.64 13.59
N ALA A 22 -65.74 49.51 14.92
CA ALA A 22 -64.80 48.76 15.74
C ALA A 22 -64.80 47.25 15.43
N VAL A 23 -65.98 46.65 15.22
CA VAL A 23 -66.12 45.24 14.81
C VAL A 23 -65.54 45.02 13.42
N THR A 24 -65.80 45.93 12.45
CA THR A 24 -65.22 45.83 11.10
C THR A 24 -63.69 45.94 11.13
N LEU A 25 -63.10 46.77 12.01
CA LEU A 25 -61.65 46.88 12.16
C LEU A 25 -61.02 45.67 12.86
N LEU A 26 -61.68 45.10 13.88
CA LEU A 26 -61.19 43.92 14.60
C LEU A 26 -61.30 42.65 13.75
N VAL A 27 -62.45 42.42 13.13
CA VAL A 27 -62.67 41.26 12.24
C VAL A 27 -61.89 41.41 10.93
N GLY A 28 -61.79 42.64 10.41
CA GLY A 28 -61.03 42.94 9.20
C GLY A 28 -59.52 42.72 9.34
N ARG A 29 -58.92 43.02 10.51
CA ARG A 29 -57.50 42.75 10.77
C ARG A 29 -57.18 41.26 10.78
N GLY A 30 -57.98 40.45 11.47
CA GLY A 30 -57.79 38.99 11.49
C GLY A 30 -57.90 38.35 10.11
N LEU A 31 -58.93 38.71 9.33
CA LEU A 31 -59.10 38.26 7.95
C LEU A 31 -57.94 38.71 7.04
N PHE A 32 -57.42 39.92 7.24
CA PHE A 32 -56.29 40.42 6.45
C PHE A 32 -54.99 39.69 6.79
N ASP A 33 -54.72 39.44 8.08
CA ASP A 33 -53.54 38.68 8.51
C ASP A 33 -53.58 37.23 8.02
N ASP A 34 -54.76 36.59 8.05
CA ASP A 34 -54.97 35.24 7.51
C ASP A 34 -54.77 35.21 5.98
N LEU A 35 -55.35 36.16 5.24
CA LEU A 35 -55.16 36.29 3.80
C LEU A 35 -53.69 36.56 3.44
N GLN A 36 -53.01 37.43 4.20
CA GLN A 36 -51.60 37.73 4.02
C GLN A 36 -50.75 36.48 4.30
N GLY A 37 -51.09 35.71 5.33
CA GLY A 37 -50.47 34.43 5.66
C GLY A 37 -50.64 33.40 4.54
N GLU A 38 -51.84 33.25 4.00
CA GLU A 38 -52.11 32.34 2.87
C GLU A 38 -51.39 32.79 1.59
N LEU A 39 -51.38 34.09 1.31
CA LEU A 39 -50.67 34.68 0.17
C LEU A 39 -49.16 34.45 0.27
N ASN A 40 -48.58 34.61 1.46
CA ASN A 40 -47.17 34.30 1.71
C ASN A 40 -46.86 32.80 1.54
N LYS A 41 -47.74 31.89 1.99
CA LYS A 41 -47.60 30.44 1.75
C LYS A 41 -47.62 30.12 0.26
N ARG A 42 -48.56 30.69 -0.50
CA ARG A 42 -48.66 30.51 -1.96
C ARG A 42 -47.42 31.06 -2.68
N LYS A 43 -46.92 32.23 -2.26
CA LYS A 43 -45.68 32.82 -2.80
C LYS A 43 -44.46 31.94 -2.55
N THR A 44 -44.33 31.38 -1.35
CA THR A 44 -43.25 30.43 -1.01
C THR A 44 -43.36 29.16 -1.84
N LEU A 45 -44.57 28.57 -1.95
CA LEU A 45 -44.81 27.38 -2.77
C LEU A 45 -44.49 27.64 -4.26
N HIS A 46 -44.89 28.80 -4.79
CA HIS A 46 -44.59 29.17 -6.17
C HIS A 46 -43.07 29.32 -6.40
N THR A 47 -42.37 29.99 -5.49
CA THR A 47 -40.90 30.10 -5.53
C THR A 47 -40.23 28.72 -5.49
N GLN A 48 -40.72 27.80 -4.64
CA GLN A 48 -40.22 26.42 -4.57
C GLN A 48 -40.48 25.66 -5.88
N MET A 49 -41.67 25.79 -6.48
CA MET A 49 -41.98 25.18 -7.77
C MET A 49 -41.10 25.74 -8.90
N GLU A 50 -40.86 27.05 -8.91
CA GLU A 50 -39.99 27.71 -9.90
C GLU A 50 -38.53 27.28 -9.74
N GLN A 51 -38.05 27.16 -8.49
CA GLN A 51 -36.73 26.59 -8.18
C GLN A 51 -36.63 25.14 -8.65
N LEU A 52 -37.65 24.31 -8.42
CA LEU A 52 -37.70 22.94 -8.92
C LEU A 52 -37.76 22.88 -10.45
N LEU A 53 -38.46 23.80 -11.11
CA LEU A 53 -38.50 23.89 -12.57
C LEU A 53 -37.13 24.23 -13.17
N LYS A 54 -36.40 25.15 -12.52
CA LYS A 54 -35.08 25.61 -12.97
C LYS A 54 -33.93 24.69 -12.53
N ALA A 55 -34.14 23.82 -11.54
CA ALA A 55 -33.13 22.91 -11.05
C ALA A 55 -32.71 21.91 -12.14
N ARG A 56 -31.43 21.97 -12.53
CA ARG A 56 -30.82 20.97 -13.41
C ARG A 56 -30.79 19.62 -12.71
N ARG A 57 -31.26 18.58 -13.39
CA ARG A 57 -31.28 17.21 -12.88
C ARG A 57 -30.34 16.36 -13.71
N TYR A 58 -29.74 15.37 -13.09
CA TYR A 58 -28.79 14.50 -13.77
C TYR A 58 -29.15 13.04 -13.51
N MET A 59 -28.85 12.17 -14.47
CA MET A 59 -28.86 10.72 -14.23
C MET A 59 -27.80 10.35 -13.18
N PRO A 60 -28.01 9.28 -12.39
CA PRO A 60 -26.95 8.72 -11.57
C PRO A 60 -25.73 8.40 -12.43
N GLY A 61 -24.54 8.76 -11.94
CA GLY A 61 -23.29 8.40 -12.59
C GLY A 61 -23.06 6.89 -12.45
N VAL A 62 -23.45 6.13 -13.47
CA VAL A 62 -23.30 4.67 -13.50
C VAL A 62 -21.99 4.23 -14.17
N ASP A 63 -21.39 5.12 -14.95
CA ASP A 63 -20.12 4.87 -15.60
C ASP A 63 -18.96 5.24 -14.65
N PRO A 64 -18.13 4.27 -14.22
CA PRO A 64 -17.00 4.55 -13.33
C PRO A 64 -15.84 5.28 -14.04
N TYR A 65 -15.85 5.38 -15.37
CA TYR A 65 -14.76 5.98 -16.16
C TYR A 65 -15.01 7.43 -16.55
N THR A 66 -16.25 7.91 -16.42
CA THR A 66 -16.62 9.28 -16.79
C THR A 66 -17.23 10.02 -15.59
N ALA A 67 -16.70 11.21 -15.30
CA ALA A 67 -17.30 12.10 -14.31
C ALA A 67 -18.50 12.88 -14.86
N GLU A 68 -18.75 12.78 -16.17
CA GLU A 68 -19.83 13.47 -16.85
C GLU A 68 -21.18 12.87 -16.44
N ARG A 69 -22.02 13.69 -15.83
CA ARG A 69 -23.40 13.30 -15.51
C ARG A 69 -24.30 13.77 -16.64
N ILE A 70 -25.10 12.86 -17.19
CA ILE A 70 -26.04 13.17 -18.28
C ILE A 70 -27.18 14.02 -17.71
N GLU A 71 -27.32 15.26 -18.20
CA GLU A 71 -28.42 16.14 -17.82
C GLU A 71 -29.76 15.62 -18.33
N LEU A 72 -30.76 15.58 -17.45
CA LEU A 72 -32.13 15.20 -17.77
C LEU A 72 -32.86 16.41 -18.37
N LYS A 73 -33.28 16.29 -19.63
CA LYS A 73 -34.04 17.35 -20.34
C LYS A 73 -35.47 17.58 -19.81
N GLY A 74 -35.92 16.83 -18.80
CA GLY A 74 -37.27 16.91 -18.27
C GLY A 74 -37.40 16.32 -16.86
N TYR A 75 -38.60 16.35 -16.31
CA TYR A 75 -38.90 15.75 -15.02
C TYR A 75 -38.79 14.21 -15.09
N PRO A 76 -38.19 13.56 -14.08
CA PRO A 76 -38.15 12.12 -14.03
C PRO A 76 -39.57 11.55 -13.95
N ASN A 77 -39.94 10.69 -14.90
CA ASN A 77 -41.14 9.88 -14.78
C ASN A 77 -40.84 8.65 -13.89
N SER A 78 -41.89 7.95 -13.43
CA SER A 78 -41.75 6.80 -12.53
C SER A 78 -40.84 5.71 -13.10
N LYS A 79 -40.97 5.42 -14.40
CA LYS A 79 -40.14 4.45 -15.11
C LYS A 79 -38.65 4.82 -15.06
N LEU A 80 -38.31 6.07 -15.33
CA LEU A 80 -36.92 6.55 -15.28
C LEU A 80 -36.33 6.46 -13.87
N ILE A 81 -37.13 6.74 -12.83
CA ILE A 81 -36.69 6.58 -11.44
C ILE A 81 -36.42 5.11 -11.12
N GLU A 82 -37.27 4.20 -11.58
CA GLU A 82 -37.09 2.77 -11.42
C GLU A 82 -35.84 2.26 -12.15
N ASP A 83 -35.67 2.65 -13.42
CA ASP A 83 -34.49 2.33 -14.24
C ASP A 83 -33.20 2.86 -13.58
N ALA A 84 -33.23 4.10 -13.06
CA ALA A 84 -32.10 4.72 -12.36
C ALA A 84 -31.76 4.01 -11.04
N LYS A 85 -32.77 3.57 -10.27
CA LYS A 85 -32.57 2.77 -9.07
C LYS A 85 -31.97 1.41 -9.40
N ALA A 86 -32.49 0.74 -10.43
CA ALA A 86 -32.00 -0.56 -10.88
C ALA A 86 -30.53 -0.46 -11.34
N ALA A 87 -30.18 0.56 -12.13
CA ALA A 87 -28.81 0.78 -12.57
C ALA A 87 -27.86 1.12 -11.40
N THR A 88 -28.30 1.95 -10.45
CA THR A 88 -27.50 2.27 -9.24
C THR A 88 -27.25 1.03 -8.39
N GLU A 89 -28.28 0.21 -8.19
CA GLU A 89 -28.16 -1.05 -7.43
C GLU A 89 -27.26 -2.06 -8.15
N GLN A 90 -27.35 -2.15 -9.48
CA GLN A 90 -26.44 -2.98 -10.28
C GLN A 90 -24.99 -2.53 -10.14
N VAL A 91 -24.70 -1.23 -10.25
CA VAL A 91 -23.33 -0.70 -10.09
C VAL A 91 -22.82 -0.91 -8.67
N LYS A 92 -23.68 -0.75 -7.66
CA LYS A 92 -23.36 -1.04 -6.27
C LYS A 92 -22.99 -2.51 -6.08
N GLN A 93 -23.77 -3.44 -6.63
CA GLN A 93 -23.49 -4.88 -6.56
C GLN A 93 -22.18 -5.22 -7.29
N GLN A 94 -21.96 -4.68 -8.49
CA GLN A 94 -20.72 -4.86 -9.24
C GLN A 94 -19.50 -4.32 -8.48
N SER A 95 -19.63 -3.15 -7.86
CA SER A 95 -18.58 -2.53 -7.03
C SER A 95 -18.27 -3.41 -5.80
N GLN A 96 -19.29 -3.92 -5.11
CA GLN A 96 -19.12 -4.85 -4.00
C GLN A 96 -18.43 -6.14 -4.43
N GLN A 97 -18.85 -6.74 -5.55
CA GLN A 97 -18.22 -7.92 -6.12
C GLN A 97 -16.75 -7.66 -6.48
N MET A 98 -16.44 -6.51 -7.08
CA MET A 98 -15.07 -6.13 -7.41
C MET A 98 -14.20 -5.97 -6.16
N VAL A 99 -14.72 -5.31 -5.12
CA VAL A 99 -14.03 -5.18 -3.82
C VAL A 99 -13.80 -6.57 -3.19
N GLU A 100 -14.76 -7.49 -3.28
CA GLU A 100 -14.60 -8.84 -2.78
C GLU A 100 -13.56 -9.65 -3.54
N VAL A 101 -13.56 -9.58 -4.87
CA VAL A 101 -12.55 -10.23 -5.71
C VAL A 101 -11.16 -9.64 -5.43
N ALA A 102 -11.06 -8.32 -5.38
CA ALA A 102 -9.81 -7.63 -5.08
C ALA A 102 -9.30 -7.97 -3.67
N SER A 103 -10.18 -7.97 -2.67
CA SER A 103 -9.84 -8.37 -1.29
C SER A 103 -9.42 -9.84 -1.21
N ARG A 104 -10.02 -10.73 -2.02
CA ARG A 104 -9.65 -12.15 -2.07
C ARG A 104 -8.26 -12.34 -2.66
N VAL A 105 -7.96 -11.66 -3.76
CA VAL A 105 -6.63 -11.71 -4.40
C VAL A 105 -5.56 -11.06 -3.52
N ASN A 106 -5.91 -10.01 -2.79
CA ASN A 106 -5.00 -9.29 -1.89
C ASN A 106 -4.72 -10.04 -0.58
N ARG A 107 -5.58 -10.97 -0.17
CA ARG A 107 -5.46 -11.67 1.12
C ARG A 107 -4.19 -12.51 1.21
N ARG A 108 -3.49 -12.41 2.34
CA ARG A 108 -2.31 -13.22 2.66
C ARG A 108 -2.50 -13.96 3.98
N ALA A 109 -1.81 -15.08 4.11
CA ALA A 109 -1.68 -15.77 5.39
C ALA A 109 -0.60 -15.09 6.25
N PRO A 110 -0.83 -14.90 7.55
CA PRO A 110 0.24 -14.60 8.49
C PRO A 110 1.30 -15.71 8.49
N LEU A 111 2.55 -15.34 8.71
CA LEU A 111 3.68 -16.27 8.78
C LEU A 111 3.53 -17.29 9.92
N VAL A 112 3.03 -16.81 11.05
CA VAL A 112 2.68 -17.63 12.22
C VAL A 112 1.22 -17.33 12.55
N PRO A 113 0.31 -18.29 12.34
CA PRO A 113 -1.07 -18.15 12.81
C PRO A 113 -1.11 -17.83 14.31
N GLY A 114 -1.95 -16.89 14.73
CA GLY A 114 -2.06 -16.47 16.14
C GLY A 114 -1.12 -15.35 16.58
N ALA A 115 -0.02 -15.10 15.86
CA ALA A 115 0.94 -14.05 16.24
C ALA A 115 0.38 -12.60 16.16
N LEU A 116 -0.74 -12.41 15.44
CA LEU A 116 -1.43 -11.13 15.23
C LEU A 116 -2.93 -11.30 15.51
N PRO A 117 -3.65 -10.27 15.98
CA PRO A 117 -3.21 -8.88 16.24
C PRO A 117 -2.42 -8.69 17.54
N ARG A 118 -2.54 -9.65 18.45
CA ARG A 118 -1.76 -9.78 19.67
C ARG A 118 -1.41 -11.26 19.76
N ALA A 119 -0.13 -11.59 19.84
CA ALA A 119 0.30 -12.96 20.03
C ALA A 119 -0.43 -13.55 21.25
N VAL A 120 -1.09 -14.69 21.06
CA VAL A 120 -1.82 -15.40 22.12
C VAL A 120 -0.85 -15.82 23.22
N SER A 121 0.40 -16.09 22.86
CA SER A 121 1.49 -16.37 23.79
C SER A 121 2.81 -15.72 23.37
N GLN A 122 3.74 -15.55 24.32
CA GLN A 122 5.11 -15.16 24.00
C GLN A 122 5.80 -16.16 23.05
N SER A 123 5.39 -17.43 23.10
CA SER A 123 5.92 -18.48 22.21
C SER A 123 5.63 -18.18 20.74
N GLU A 124 4.43 -17.72 20.39
CA GLU A 124 4.07 -17.39 19.00
C GLU A 124 4.85 -16.18 18.48
N ALA A 125 5.10 -15.18 19.33
CA ALA A 125 5.92 -14.02 18.97
C ALA A 125 7.40 -14.41 18.74
N ILE A 126 7.94 -15.29 19.59
CA ILE A 126 9.28 -15.86 19.43
C ILE A 126 9.35 -16.74 18.17
N GLU A 127 8.32 -17.54 17.92
CA GLU A 127 8.23 -18.36 16.72
C GLU A 127 8.18 -17.48 15.46
N PHE A 128 7.39 -16.41 15.46
CA PHE A 128 7.36 -15.44 14.36
C PHE A 128 8.75 -14.87 14.11
N ARG A 129 9.44 -14.38 15.15
CA ARG A 129 10.82 -13.86 15.06
C ARG A 129 11.75 -14.88 14.39
N ASN A 130 11.71 -16.13 14.84
CA ASN A 130 12.59 -17.19 14.36
C ASN A 130 12.28 -17.57 12.91
N ARG A 131 11.00 -17.73 12.55
CA ARG A 131 10.57 -18.02 11.16
C ARG A 131 10.87 -16.85 10.22
N TYR A 132 10.62 -15.62 10.66
CA TYR A 132 10.89 -14.41 9.88
C TYR A 132 12.39 -14.29 9.58
N ARG A 133 13.24 -14.51 10.61
CA ARG A 133 14.70 -14.58 10.44
C ARG A 133 15.09 -15.63 9.41
N ALA A 134 14.58 -16.85 9.52
CA ALA A 134 14.89 -17.92 8.57
C ALA A 134 14.44 -17.60 7.13
N LEU A 135 13.32 -16.90 6.96
CA LEU A 135 12.80 -16.51 5.64
C LEU A 135 13.58 -15.38 4.96
N VAL A 136 13.99 -14.36 5.72
CA VAL A 136 14.54 -13.11 5.19
C VAL A 136 16.07 -13.08 5.29
N MET A 137 16.62 -13.46 6.45
CA MET A 137 18.07 -13.49 6.72
C MET A 137 18.70 -14.87 6.47
N GLY A 138 17.89 -15.93 6.49
CA GLY A 138 18.37 -17.31 6.48
C GLY A 138 18.83 -17.77 7.86
N ASN A 139 19.28 -19.02 7.94
CA ASN A 139 19.92 -19.59 9.13
C ASN A 139 21.42 -19.73 8.83
N PRO A 140 22.24 -18.68 9.07
CA PRO A 140 23.67 -18.78 8.87
C PRO A 140 24.26 -19.87 9.79
N PRO A 141 25.23 -20.67 9.32
CA PRO A 141 25.85 -20.62 7.98
C PRO A 141 25.15 -21.49 6.90
N ALA A 142 24.15 -22.30 7.26
CA ALA A 142 23.83 -23.50 6.48
C ALA A 142 22.70 -23.36 5.43
N THR A 143 21.72 -22.47 5.62
CA THR A 143 20.53 -22.44 4.74
C THR A 143 20.25 -21.04 4.20
N PRO A 144 20.24 -20.84 2.87
CA PRO A 144 19.87 -19.56 2.28
C PRO A 144 18.40 -19.23 2.62
N PRO A 145 18.05 -17.94 2.75
CA PRO A 145 16.69 -17.53 3.01
C PRO A 145 15.72 -18.12 1.97
N GLN A 146 14.54 -18.57 2.39
CA GLN A 146 13.57 -19.23 1.48
C GLN A 146 13.16 -18.33 0.31
N LEU A 147 13.15 -17.00 0.50
CA LEU A 147 12.91 -16.05 -0.60
C LEU A 147 13.98 -16.15 -1.69
N ARG A 148 15.24 -16.44 -1.35
CA ARG A 148 16.30 -16.70 -2.35
C ARG A 148 16.07 -18.01 -3.09
N GLN A 149 15.54 -19.02 -2.40
CA GLN A 149 15.22 -20.31 -3.00
C GLN A 149 14.08 -20.18 -4.02
N LEU A 150 13.01 -19.44 -3.69
CA LEU A 150 11.91 -19.14 -4.61
C LEU A 150 12.40 -18.49 -5.92
N LEU A 151 13.42 -17.65 -5.80
CA LEU A 151 14.01 -16.91 -6.91
C LEU A 151 15.04 -17.72 -7.72
N ASN A 152 15.39 -18.94 -7.29
CA ASN A 152 16.57 -19.68 -7.76
C ASN A 152 17.79 -18.75 -7.82
N ALA A 153 18.02 -18.01 -6.74
CA ALA A 153 18.98 -16.93 -6.69
C ALA A 153 20.32 -17.35 -6.08
N THR A 154 21.37 -16.62 -6.45
CA THR A 154 22.74 -16.86 -5.95
C THR A 154 23.46 -15.57 -5.58
N ALA A 155 24.52 -15.69 -4.78
CA ALA A 155 25.45 -14.60 -4.50
C ALA A 155 26.66 -14.68 -5.46
N PRO A 156 27.38 -13.58 -5.74
CA PRO A 156 28.63 -13.65 -6.51
C PRO A 156 29.63 -14.61 -5.84
N VAL A 157 30.51 -15.20 -6.63
CA VAL A 157 31.58 -16.09 -6.11
C VAL A 157 32.53 -15.26 -5.25
N THR A 158 32.75 -15.69 -4.00
CA THR A 158 33.67 -15.01 -3.07
C THR A 158 35.09 -15.51 -3.25
N GLN A 159 36.08 -14.79 -2.70
CA GLN A 159 37.48 -15.27 -2.69
C GLN A 159 37.62 -16.57 -1.87
N ASP A 160 36.82 -16.73 -0.81
CA ASP A 160 36.80 -17.95 -0.01
C ASP A 160 36.27 -19.14 -0.81
N ASP A 161 35.23 -18.93 -1.63
CA ASP A 161 34.71 -19.96 -2.55
C ASP A 161 35.81 -20.42 -3.52
N VAL A 162 36.54 -19.46 -4.13
CA VAL A 162 37.64 -19.75 -5.06
C VAL A 162 38.75 -20.52 -4.37
N LYS A 163 39.16 -20.08 -3.17
CA LYS A 163 40.21 -20.74 -2.40
C LYS A 163 39.81 -22.16 -2.02
N ALA A 164 38.58 -22.37 -1.54
CA ALA A 164 38.09 -23.69 -1.18
C ALA A 164 38.05 -24.64 -2.39
N GLU A 165 37.63 -24.14 -3.55
CA GLU A 165 37.63 -24.91 -4.80
C GLU A 165 39.05 -25.19 -5.31
N ALA A 166 39.96 -24.21 -5.21
CA ALA A 166 41.37 -24.39 -5.50
C ALA A 166 41.99 -25.48 -4.61
N ASP A 167 41.81 -25.41 -3.29
CA ASP A 167 42.32 -26.41 -2.35
C ASP A 167 41.76 -27.81 -2.65
N ARG A 168 40.48 -27.89 -3.04
CA ARG A 168 39.82 -29.14 -3.46
C ARG A 168 40.46 -29.71 -4.73
N ARG A 169 40.66 -28.90 -5.77
CA ARG A 169 41.30 -29.32 -7.03
C ARG A 169 42.76 -29.71 -6.81
N TRP A 170 43.50 -28.96 -5.99
CA TRP A 170 44.89 -29.28 -5.62
C TRP A 170 44.98 -30.64 -4.93
N LYS A 171 44.10 -30.87 -3.93
CA LYS A 171 44.08 -32.15 -3.21
C LYS A 171 43.89 -33.32 -4.19
N ALA A 172 42.93 -33.21 -5.11
CA ALA A 172 42.66 -34.24 -6.12
C ALA A 172 43.84 -34.44 -7.10
N GLU A 173 44.50 -33.36 -7.54
CA GLU A 173 45.64 -33.44 -8.46
C GLU A 173 46.91 -33.97 -7.77
N SER A 174 47.12 -33.60 -6.50
CA SER A 174 48.27 -34.03 -5.69
C SER A 174 48.28 -35.54 -5.39
N GLU A 175 47.10 -36.18 -5.38
CA GLU A 175 46.97 -37.64 -5.25
C GLU A 175 47.55 -38.39 -6.47
N GLY A 176 47.63 -37.73 -7.64
CA GLY A 176 48.21 -38.29 -8.86
C GLY A 176 49.73 -38.14 -9.00
N ILE A 177 50.39 -37.42 -8.09
CA ILE A 177 51.84 -37.18 -8.16
C ILE A 177 52.59 -38.49 -7.84
N THR A 178 53.37 -38.99 -8.80
CA THR A 178 54.08 -40.27 -8.70
C THR A 178 55.06 -40.28 -7.52
N ARG A 179 54.87 -41.24 -6.62
CA ARG A 179 55.77 -41.48 -5.48
C ARG A 179 56.73 -42.60 -5.82
N VAL A 180 58.03 -42.32 -5.88
CA VAL A 180 59.06 -43.35 -6.04
C VAL A 180 59.53 -43.75 -4.64
N GLY A 181 59.27 -45.00 -4.25
CA GLY A 181 59.60 -45.48 -2.90
C GLY A 181 58.78 -44.82 -1.78
N GLY A 182 57.57 -44.32 -2.06
CA GLY A 182 56.72 -43.64 -1.09
C GLY A 182 57.08 -42.17 -0.82
N VAL A 183 58.20 -41.69 -1.38
CA VAL A 183 58.63 -40.29 -1.29
C VAL A 183 58.20 -39.54 -2.56
N VAL A 184 57.63 -38.36 -2.37
CA VAL A 184 57.32 -37.44 -3.46
C VAL A 184 58.63 -36.82 -3.94
N LEU A 185 58.94 -36.92 -5.23
CA LEU A 185 60.11 -36.25 -5.80
C LEU A 185 59.89 -34.73 -5.74
N PRO A 186 60.79 -33.94 -5.12
CA PRO A 186 60.62 -32.49 -4.98
C PRO A 186 60.39 -31.78 -6.32
N ASP A 187 61.07 -32.22 -7.38
CA ASP A 187 60.93 -31.66 -8.72
C ASP A 187 59.55 -31.96 -9.35
N ALA A 188 58.95 -33.10 -9.03
CA ALA A 188 57.64 -33.48 -9.54
C ALA A 188 56.53 -32.64 -8.89
N GLU A 189 56.62 -32.42 -7.57
CA GLU A 189 55.67 -31.57 -6.85
C GLU A 189 55.79 -30.10 -7.26
N ALA A 190 57.02 -29.59 -7.40
CA ALA A 190 57.26 -28.22 -7.84
C ALA A 190 56.69 -27.96 -9.24
N ARG A 191 56.87 -28.90 -10.18
CA ARG A 191 56.29 -28.81 -11.53
C ARG A 191 54.77 -28.88 -11.52
N ALA A 192 54.19 -29.83 -10.78
CA ALA A 192 52.74 -29.96 -10.63
C ALA A 192 52.11 -28.69 -10.04
N ARG A 193 52.75 -28.10 -9.03
CA ARG A 193 52.30 -26.85 -8.41
C ARG A 193 52.39 -25.66 -9.38
N ALA A 194 53.46 -25.55 -10.16
CA ALA A 194 53.61 -24.49 -11.15
C ALA A 194 52.57 -24.59 -12.29
N GLU A 195 52.22 -25.81 -12.72
CA GLU A 195 51.13 -26.03 -13.68
C GLU A 195 49.76 -25.72 -13.07
N PHE A 196 49.54 -26.11 -11.83
CA PHE A 196 48.31 -25.86 -11.09
C PHE A 196 48.06 -24.35 -10.88
N GLU A 197 49.10 -23.59 -10.54
CA GLU A 197 49.02 -22.12 -10.41
C GLU A 197 48.57 -21.46 -11.70
N LYS A 198 49.03 -21.95 -12.87
CA LYS A 198 48.54 -21.46 -14.17
C LYS A 198 47.07 -21.80 -14.42
N LYS A 199 46.61 -22.99 -14.02
CA LYS A 199 45.20 -23.41 -14.15
C LYS A 199 44.27 -22.58 -13.25
N ILE A 200 44.72 -22.21 -12.04
CA ILE A 200 43.92 -21.41 -11.10
C ILE A 200 43.64 -19.99 -11.60
N LEU A 201 44.49 -19.41 -12.45
CA LEU A 201 44.30 -18.03 -12.92
C LEU A 201 42.92 -17.77 -13.53
N ASN A 202 42.33 -18.79 -14.19
CA ASN A 202 41.00 -18.70 -14.80
C ASN A 202 39.87 -19.24 -13.91
N LEU A 203 40.21 -19.89 -12.78
CA LEU A 203 39.24 -20.53 -11.89
C LEU A 203 38.13 -19.56 -11.41
N PRO A 204 38.42 -18.32 -10.99
CA PRO A 204 37.36 -17.39 -10.59
C PRO A 204 36.35 -17.13 -11.72
N ILE A 205 36.83 -16.97 -12.96
CA ILE A 205 35.99 -16.68 -14.12
C ILE A 205 35.12 -17.89 -14.46
N GLU A 206 35.70 -19.09 -14.48
CA GLU A 206 34.98 -20.35 -14.68
C GLU A 206 33.87 -20.54 -13.64
N MET A 207 34.20 -20.34 -12.36
CA MET A 207 33.23 -20.47 -11.27
C MET A 207 32.11 -19.45 -11.37
N GLN A 208 32.42 -18.20 -11.72
CA GLN A 208 31.42 -17.14 -11.91
C GLN A 208 30.48 -17.48 -13.07
N ALA A 209 31.03 -17.91 -14.21
CA ALA A 209 30.24 -18.30 -15.38
C ALA A 209 29.36 -19.53 -15.08
N GLN A 210 29.91 -20.55 -14.43
CA GLN A 210 29.16 -21.74 -14.01
C GLN A 210 28.03 -21.36 -13.06
N ARG A 211 28.30 -20.53 -12.04
CA ARG A 211 27.29 -20.08 -11.08
C ARG A 211 26.18 -19.28 -11.76
N ALA A 212 26.53 -18.40 -12.69
CA ALA A 212 25.57 -17.65 -13.49
C ALA A 212 24.71 -18.55 -14.38
N ALA A 213 25.28 -19.62 -14.93
CA ALA A 213 24.55 -20.58 -15.76
C ALA A 213 23.54 -21.41 -14.95
N SER A 214 23.84 -21.73 -13.69
CA SER A 214 22.97 -22.57 -12.85
C SER A 214 21.80 -21.84 -12.17
N HIS A 215 21.84 -20.50 -12.08
CA HIS A 215 20.87 -19.72 -11.30
C HIS A 215 20.10 -18.72 -12.15
N SER A 216 18.91 -18.31 -11.70
CA SER A 216 18.04 -17.41 -12.45
C SER A 216 18.39 -15.94 -12.23
N LEU A 217 18.91 -15.55 -11.05
CA LEU A 217 19.38 -14.19 -10.80
C LEU A 217 20.40 -14.13 -9.66
N TYR A 218 21.09 -13.00 -9.56
CA TYR A 218 21.88 -12.65 -8.38
C TYR A 218 21.04 -11.96 -7.32
N VAL A 219 21.33 -12.21 -6.06
CA VAL A 219 20.82 -11.44 -4.92
C VAL A 219 22.04 -10.85 -4.21
N SER A 220 22.02 -9.55 -3.91
CA SER A 220 23.14 -8.92 -3.20
C SER A 220 23.44 -9.68 -1.90
N PRO A 221 24.71 -9.93 -1.58
CA PRO A 221 25.08 -10.59 -0.33
C PRO A 221 24.69 -9.73 0.88
N GLY A 222 24.56 -10.37 2.04
CA GLY A 222 24.15 -9.72 3.29
C GLY A 222 22.65 -9.45 3.41
N ASP A 223 22.31 -8.66 4.42
CA ASP A 223 20.93 -8.25 4.78
C ASP A 223 20.45 -7.04 3.96
N THR A 224 21.05 -6.78 2.79
CA THR A 224 20.77 -5.57 2.00
C THR A 224 19.75 -5.79 0.88
N ALA A 225 19.60 -7.02 0.40
CA ALA A 225 18.71 -7.31 -0.73
C ALA A 225 17.24 -7.38 -0.32
N PHE A 226 16.98 -7.96 0.85
CA PHE A 226 15.67 -8.08 1.47
C PHE A 226 15.64 -7.23 2.72
N ASP A 227 14.53 -6.53 2.95
CA ASP A 227 14.41 -5.63 4.08
C ASP A 227 14.14 -6.41 5.35
N VAL A 228 14.95 -6.19 6.38
CA VAL A 228 14.79 -6.80 7.70
C VAL A 228 14.20 -5.77 8.63
N HIS A 229 13.03 -6.05 9.20
CA HIS A 229 12.42 -5.12 10.15
C HIS A 229 13.33 -4.92 11.37
N PRO A 230 13.76 -3.68 11.68
CA PRO A 230 14.76 -3.42 12.71
C PRO A 230 14.32 -3.84 14.11
N GLY A 231 13.04 -3.72 14.46
CA GLY A 231 12.51 -4.22 15.74
C GLY A 231 12.61 -5.75 15.89
N ILE A 232 12.52 -6.50 14.78
CA ILE A 232 12.72 -7.95 14.80
C ILE A 232 14.21 -8.28 14.92
N LEU A 233 15.07 -7.56 14.20
CA LEU A 233 16.52 -7.73 14.29
C LEU A 233 17.03 -7.46 15.71
N GLN A 234 16.58 -6.37 16.33
CA GLN A 234 16.90 -6.05 17.71
C GLN A 234 16.40 -7.14 18.67
N ALA A 235 15.18 -7.64 18.46
CA ALA A 235 14.64 -8.74 19.26
C ALA A 235 15.46 -10.04 19.14
N VAL A 236 16.04 -10.31 17.97
CA VAL A 236 16.97 -11.44 17.77
C VAL A 236 18.28 -11.21 18.54
N GLN A 237 18.86 -10.00 18.44
CA GLN A 237 20.14 -9.67 19.07
C GLN A 237 20.05 -9.65 20.60
N SER A 238 18.99 -9.06 21.15
CA SER A 238 18.80 -8.94 22.59
C SER A 238 18.12 -10.15 23.24
N GLY A 239 17.69 -11.14 22.44
CA GLY A 239 16.97 -12.32 22.93
C GLY A 239 15.56 -12.03 23.46
N VAL A 240 15.03 -10.83 23.25
CA VAL A 240 13.71 -10.41 23.77
C VAL A 240 12.56 -10.79 22.83
N VAL A 241 11.34 -10.77 23.36
CA VAL A 241 10.11 -10.98 22.60
C VAL A 241 9.82 -9.70 21.78
N PRO A 242 9.59 -9.79 20.45
CA PRO A 242 9.25 -8.62 19.65
C PRO A 242 7.86 -8.08 20.02
N SER A 243 7.66 -6.76 19.88
CA SER A 243 6.35 -6.16 20.15
C SER A 243 5.32 -6.54 19.06
N PRO A 244 4.00 -6.56 19.36
CA PRO A 244 2.97 -6.81 18.36
C PRO A 244 3.04 -5.86 17.17
N VAL A 245 3.45 -4.61 17.41
CA VAL A 245 3.63 -3.59 16.38
C VAL A 245 4.80 -3.92 15.46
N ASP A 246 5.94 -4.37 16.00
CA ASP A 246 7.07 -4.82 15.19
C ASP A 246 6.72 -6.06 14.37
N ILE A 247 5.98 -7.01 14.96
CA ILE A 247 5.47 -8.20 14.26
C ILE A 247 4.58 -7.77 13.10
N TRP A 248 3.68 -6.82 13.31
CA TRP A 248 2.76 -6.32 12.29
C TRP A 248 3.50 -5.71 11.09
N PHE A 249 4.43 -4.78 11.33
CA PHE A 249 5.18 -4.14 10.24
C PHE A 249 6.15 -5.11 9.56
N ALA A 250 6.77 -6.02 10.30
CA ALA A 250 7.57 -7.09 9.71
C ALA A 250 6.73 -8.02 8.82
N GLN A 251 5.50 -8.35 9.26
CA GLN A 251 4.57 -9.17 8.49
C GLN A 251 4.11 -8.46 7.21
N LEU A 252 3.79 -7.17 7.30
CA LEU A 252 3.40 -6.33 6.17
C LEU A 252 4.53 -6.22 5.14
N GLY A 253 5.75 -5.95 5.64
CA GLY A 253 6.97 -5.99 4.84
C GLY A 253 7.15 -7.33 4.15
N LEU A 254 7.04 -8.44 4.88
CA LEU A 254 7.18 -9.79 4.30
C LEU A 254 6.20 -10.05 3.16
N TRP A 255 4.94 -9.63 3.28
CA TRP A 255 3.98 -9.78 2.19
C TRP A 255 4.41 -8.99 0.94
N VAL A 256 4.85 -7.75 1.09
CA VAL A 256 5.41 -6.98 -0.05
C VAL A 256 6.61 -7.71 -0.66
N GLN A 257 7.52 -8.21 0.17
CA GLN A 257 8.72 -8.93 -0.29
C GLN A 257 8.39 -10.22 -1.05
N GLN A 258 7.40 -10.99 -0.57
CA GLN A 258 6.91 -12.21 -1.23
C GLN A 258 6.27 -11.89 -2.58
N ASP A 259 5.55 -10.78 -2.69
CA ASP A 259 4.95 -10.35 -3.95
C ASP A 259 6.00 -10.03 -4.99
N VAL A 260 6.97 -9.19 -4.61
CA VAL A 260 8.08 -8.79 -5.47
C VAL A 260 8.87 -10.03 -5.91
N ALA A 261 9.17 -10.94 -4.98
CA ALA A 261 9.87 -12.17 -5.32
C ALA A 261 9.07 -13.03 -6.31
N SER A 262 7.75 -13.15 -6.10
CA SER A 262 6.87 -13.89 -7.02
C SER A 262 6.79 -13.22 -8.40
N ALA A 263 6.75 -11.90 -8.47
CA ALA A 263 6.75 -11.14 -9.72
C ALA A 263 8.06 -11.33 -10.49
N ILE A 264 9.21 -11.29 -9.80
CA ILE A 264 10.52 -11.57 -10.39
C ILE A 264 10.57 -13.01 -10.92
N ALA A 265 10.11 -13.99 -10.14
CA ALA A 265 10.08 -15.39 -10.55
C ALA A 265 9.22 -15.60 -11.81
N ARG A 266 8.04 -14.97 -11.89
CA ARG A 266 7.19 -14.99 -13.10
C ARG A 266 7.87 -14.34 -14.30
N ALA A 267 8.49 -13.16 -14.11
CA ALA A 267 9.20 -12.46 -15.18
C ALA A 267 10.38 -13.29 -15.72
N ASN A 268 11.05 -14.06 -14.86
CA ASN A 268 12.17 -14.92 -15.24
C ASN A 268 11.75 -16.34 -15.66
N ALA A 269 10.47 -16.70 -15.63
CA ALA A 269 10.02 -18.07 -15.87
C ALA A 269 10.46 -18.63 -17.23
N ALA A 270 10.42 -17.82 -18.30
CA ALA A 270 10.86 -18.22 -19.64
C ALA A 270 12.38 -18.50 -19.77
N ALA A 271 13.16 -18.03 -18.79
CA ALA A 271 14.61 -18.22 -18.69
C ALA A 271 15.00 -19.24 -17.61
N SER A 272 14.04 -19.89 -16.97
CA SER A 272 14.31 -20.90 -15.93
C SER A 272 15.22 -22.00 -16.48
N GLY A 273 16.32 -22.27 -15.78
CA GLY A 273 17.35 -23.24 -16.18
C GLY A 273 18.31 -22.77 -17.28
N LYS A 274 18.18 -21.55 -17.81
CA LYS A 274 19.06 -20.99 -18.85
C LYS A 274 20.10 -20.00 -18.31
N GLY A 275 20.14 -19.82 -16.99
CA GLY A 275 21.08 -18.94 -16.32
C GLY A 275 20.68 -17.47 -16.29
N VAL A 276 21.42 -16.69 -15.50
CA VAL A 276 21.24 -15.25 -15.29
C VAL A 276 21.30 -14.49 -16.61
N SER A 277 22.15 -14.93 -17.54
CA SER A 277 22.32 -14.29 -18.85
C SER A 277 21.05 -14.28 -19.70
N GLN A 278 20.10 -15.19 -19.46
CA GLN A 278 18.83 -15.25 -20.19
C GLN A 278 17.64 -14.65 -19.43
N SER A 279 17.76 -14.44 -18.11
CA SER A 279 16.72 -13.85 -17.27
C SER A 279 16.39 -12.39 -17.59
N ILE A 280 15.18 -11.93 -17.29
CA ILE A 280 14.81 -10.52 -17.43
C ILE A 280 15.41 -9.71 -16.28
N VAL A 281 15.13 -10.13 -15.05
CA VAL A 281 15.74 -9.56 -13.85
C VAL A 281 17.01 -10.35 -13.56
N LYS A 282 18.16 -9.66 -13.61
CA LYS A 282 19.49 -10.24 -13.46
C LYS A 282 19.99 -10.19 -12.03
N HIS A 283 19.63 -9.14 -11.29
CA HIS A 283 20.12 -8.90 -9.94
C HIS A 283 19.08 -8.16 -9.10
N LEU A 284 18.66 -8.74 -7.97
CA LEU A 284 17.97 -8.02 -6.91
C LEU A 284 19.01 -7.34 -6.02
N VAL A 285 19.14 -6.02 -6.16
CA VAL A 285 20.18 -5.24 -5.47
C VAL A 285 19.73 -4.90 -4.06
N ARG A 286 18.52 -4.36 -3.92
CA ARG A 286 17.94 -3.90 -2.66
C ARG A 286 16.42 -3.83 -2.75
N MET A 287 15.75 -4.13 -1.65
CA MET A 287 14.36 -3.83 -1.42
C MET A 287 14.24 -3.19 -0.03
N ARG A 288 13.44 -2.14 0.09
CA ARG A 288 13.20 -1.44 1.35
C ARG A 288 11.71 -1.20 1.52
N VAL A 289 11.14 -1.66 2.62
CA VAL A 289 9.73 -1.46 2.98
C VAL A 289 9.68 -0.71 4.31
N PRO A 290 9.71 0.64 4.28
CA PRO A 290 9.63 1.42 5.51
C PRO A 290 8.41 1.03 6.35
N ALA A 291 8.57 0.97 7.67
CA ALA A 291 7.51 0.67 8.63
C ALA A 291 6.55 1.86 8.81
N GLN A 292 5.90 2.27 7.71
CA GLN A 292 5.02 3.42 7.66
C GLN A 292 3.84 3.21 6.71
N TYR A 293 2.76 3.90 7.03
CA TYR A 293 1.57 4.07 6.21
C TYR A 293 1.55 5.46 5.59
N ILE A 294 0.86 5.60 4.48
CA ILE A 294 0.68 6.90 3.82
C ILE A 294 -0.72 7.41 4.10
N THR A 295 -0.85 8.37 5.02
CA THR A 295 -2.16 8.95 5.42
C THR A 295 -2.38 10.31 4.75
N ALA A 296 -3.58 10.88 4.89
CA ALA A 296 -3.86 12.24 4.40
C ALA A 296 -2.95 13.31 5.04
N ALA A 297 -2.50 13.08 6.29
CA ALA A 297 -1.56 13.94 6.99
C ALA A 297 -0.08 13.69 6.61
N GLY A 298 0.19 12.73 5.73
CA GLY A 298 1.54 12.31 5.35
C GLY A 298 1.91 10.91 5.85
N PRO A 299 3.18 10.51 5.69
CA PRO A 299 3.69 9.23 6.18
C PRO A 299 3.58 9.14 7.72
N VAL A 300 2.94 8.10 8.21
CA VAL A 300 2.83 7.80 9.65
C VAL A 300 3.43 6.43 9.88
N GLY A 301 4.50 6.36 10.66
CA GLY A 301 5.19 5.12 10.97
C GLY A 301 5.48 5.01 12.45
N VAL A 302 5.85 3.81 12.87
CA VAL A 302 6.27 3.59 14.25
C VAL A 302 7.72 4.01 14.34
N GLY A 303 7.97 5.12 15.04
CA GLY A 303 9.32 5.46 15.47
C GLY A 303 9.83 4.30 16.30
N LEU A 304 10.85 3.59 15.80
CA LEU A 304 11.54 2.56 16.56
C LEU A 304 11.96 3.17 17.89
N SER A 305 11.39 2.69 18.98
CA SER A 305 11.59 3.20 20.34
C SER A 305 12.99 2.90 20.90
N GLY A 306 14.00 2.82 20.05
CA GLY A 306 15.39 2.56 20.37
C GLY A 306 16.25 3.81 20.19
N GLY A 307 16.01 4.84 21.00
CA GLY A 307 16.88 6.03 21.01
C GLY A 307 16.28 7.18 21.78
N SER A 308 16.62 7.29 23.07
CA SER A 308 16.50 8.51 23.87
C SER A 308 16.91 9.74 23.05
N GLY A 309 15.95 10.59 22.71
CA GLY A 309 16.20 11.77 21.90
C GLY A 309 14.90 12.49 21.53
N LEU A 310 14.28 13.08 22.55
CA LEU A 310 13.40 14.25 22.50
C LEU A 310 12.94 14.69 21.10
N GLY A 311 11.71 14.35 20.75
CA GLY A 311 11.09 14.85 19.53
C GLY A 311 9.93 14.00 19.01
N ALA A 312 9.16 13.34 19.89
CA ALA A 312 7.78 13.06 19.54
C ALA A 312 7.10 14.41 19.40
N SER A 313 7.15 15.01 18.20
CA SER A 313 6.16 15.98 17.80
C SER A 313 4.84 15.27 17.97
N GLN A 314 4.19 15.54 19.10
CA GLN A 314 2.82 15.16 19.38
C GLN A 314 2.05 15.42 18.09
N PRO A 315 1.43 14.40 17.47
CA PRO A 315 0.67 14.61 16.26
C PRO A 315 -0.29 15.76 16.58
N PRO A 316 -0.31 16.84 15.76
CA PRO A 316 -1.10 18.02 16.08
C PRO A 316 -2.50 17.56 16.45
N ALA A 317 -2.99 18.03 17.60
CA ALA A 317 -4.28 17.60 18.16
C ALA A 317 -5.45 17.84 17.17
N ASP A 318 -5.21 18.66 16.14
CA ASP A 318 -6.12 18.99 15.04
C ASP A 318 -5.83 18.27 13.72
N ALA A 319 -4.97 17.25 13.67
CA ALA A 319 -4.93 16.31 12.55
C ALA A 319 -6.13 15.34 12.60
N GLY A 320 -7.33 15.89 12.79
CA GLY A 320 -8.60 15.22 12.56
C GLY A 320 -8.75 14.96 11.07
N GLY A 321 -8.40 13.76 10.62
CA GLY A 321 -8.57 13.42 9.21
C GLY A 321 -8.02 12.06 8.79
N ALA A 322 -8.04 11.05 9.66
CA ALA A 322 -7.71 9.68 9.25
C ALA A 322 -9.02 8.93 9.00
N GLY A 323 -9.42 8.99 7.73
CA GLY A 323 -10.70 8.52 7.22
C GLY A 323 -11.29 9.62 6.36
N ALA A 324 -10.69 9.88 5.19
CA ALA A 324 -11.42 10.50 4.10
C ALA A 324 -12.48 9.48 3.65
N SER A 325 -13.49 9.28 4.51
CA SER A 325 -14.67 8.51 4.21
C SER A 325 -15.28 9.16 2.98
N ALA A 326 -15.53 8.34 1.97
CA ALA A 326 -16.26 8.80 0.79
C ALA A 326 -17.58 9.38 1.30
N ALA A 327 -17.74 10.71 1.27
CA ALA A 327 -19.04 11.33 1.46
C ALA A 327 -20.01 10.64 0.49
N GLU A 328 -21.24 10.35 0.91
CA GLU A 328 -22.21 9.59 0.10
C GLU A 328 -22.29 10.17 -1.33
N GLY A 329 -21.73 9.44 -2.31
CA GLY A 329 -21.69 9.81 -3.73
C GLY A 329 -20.43 10.55 -4.23
N GLY A 330 -19.43 10.82 -3.38
CA GLY A 330 -18.12 11.34 -3.76
C GLY A 330 -17.07 10.23 -3.80
N GLY A 331 -16.22 10.20 -4.84
CA GLY A 331 -15.09 9.27 -4.89
C GLY A 331 -14.11 9.48 -3.71
N ILE A 332 -13.27 8.48 -3.42
CA ILE A 332 -12.25 8.58 -2.37
C ILE A 332 -11.36 9.81 -2.67
N PRO A 333 -11.27 10.80 -1.77
CA PRO A 333 -10.49 12.01 -1.99
C PRO A 333 -9.02 11.70 -2.32
N LYS A 334 -8.49 12.41 -3.32
CA LYS A 334 -7.10 12.29 -3.75
C LYS A 334 -6.24 13.36 -3.10
N VAL A 335 -5.12 12.97 -2.50
CA VAL A 335 -4.17 13.86 -1.80
C VAL A 335 -2.83 13.85 -2.53
N TYR A 336 -2.74 14.61 -3.63
CA TYR A 336 -1.55 14.66 -4.50
C TYR A 336 -0.33 15.33 -3.85
N THR A 337 -0.52 16.04 -2.73
CA THR A 337 0.57 16.61 -1.93
C THR A 337 1.37 15.55 -1.18
N VAL A 338 0.80 14.35 -0.96
CA VAL A 338 1.43 13.26 -0.19
C VAL A 338 1.91 12.13 -1.10
N SER A 339 1.13 11.75 -2.11
CA SER A 339 1.49 10.69 -3.07
C SER A 339 1.17 11.10 -4.49
N PHE A 340 2.01 10.71 -5.44
CA PHE A 340 1.78 10.95 -6.87
C PHE A 340 0.48 10.33 -7.38
N SER A 341 0.08 9.18 -6.82
CA SER A 341 -1.21 8.53 -7.15
C SER A 341 -2.42 9.22 -6.50
N GLY A 342 -2.17 10.18 -5.61
CA GLY A 342 -3.14 10.79 -4.72
C GLY A 342 -3.77 9.81 -3.72
N ARG A 343 -3.36 8.53 -3.67
CA ARG A 343 -3.92 7.55 -2.74
C ARG A 343 -3.27 7.69 -1.37
N VAL A 344 -4.12 7.62 -0.36
CA VAL A 344 -3.78 7.58 1.06
C VAL A 344 -4.64 6.53 1.75
N CYS A 345 -4.22 6.07 2.93
CA CYS A 345 -4.98 5.17 3.77
C CYS A 345 -6.38 5.74 4.04
N ASN A 346 -7.39 4.87 3.92
CA ASN A 346 -8.81 5.19 4.10
C ASN A 346 -9.54 3.94 4.59
N ASP A 347 -10.86 4.04 4.79
CA ASP A 347 -11.67 2.95 5.37
C ASP A 347 -11.68 1.65 4.54
N LEU A 348 -11.35 1.71 3.25
CA LEU A 348 -11.32 0.55 2.38
C LEU A 348 -9.95 -0.15 2.36
N TYR A 349 -8.86 0.61 2.33
CA TYR A 349 -7.51 0.07 2.20
C TYR A 349 -6.45 0.98 2.82
N ASP A 350 -5.32 0.36 3.15
CA ASP A 350 -4.10 1.03 3.56
C ASP A 350 -3.09 1.06 2.41
N VAL A 351 -2.25 2.10 2.40
CA VAL A 351 -1.24 2.36 1.37
C VAL A 351 0.14 2.24 2.01
N VAL A 352 0.97 1.36 1.45
CA VAL A 352 2.35 1.11 1.90
C VAL A 352 3.31 1.43 0.76
N HIS A 353 4.22 2.38 0.95
CA HIS A 353 5.27 2.67 -0.02
C HIS A 353 6.47 1.75 0.20
N PHE A 354 7.13 1.35 -0.89
CA PHE A 354 8.39 0.62 -0.85
C PHE A 354 9.30 1.03 -2.00
N GLU A 355 10.59 0.78 -1.83
CA GLU A 355 11.61 1.02 -2.85
C GLU A 355 12.23 -0.31 -3.29
N LEU A 356 12.45 -0.44 -4.59
CA LEU A 356 13.04 -1.63 -5.20
C LEU A 356 14.16 -1.22 -6.16
N VAL A 357 15.35 -1.77 -5.95
CA VAL A 357 16.51 -1.61 -6.83
C VAL A 357 16.85 -2.95 -7.46
N VAL A 358 16.72 -3.03 -8.77
CA VAL A 358 17.04 -4.24 -9.55
C VAL A 358 17.92 -3.90 -10.74
N ARG A 359 18.70 -4.87 -11.22
CA ARG A 359 19.33 -4.81 -12.54
C ARG A 359 18.60 -5.76 -13.47
N ALA A 360 18.20 -5.25 -14.63
CA ALA A 360 17.39 -5.96 -15.60
C ALA A 360 17.94 -5.81 -17.01
N ASP A 361 17.56 -6.72 -17.88
CA ASP A 361 17.78 -6.65 -19.32
C ASP A 361 17.13 -5.37 -19.89
N ALA A 362 17.93 -4.53 -20.55
CA ALA A 362 17.48 -3.22 -21.02
C ALA A 362 16.38 -3.30 -22.09
N THR A 363 16.27 -4.44 -22.79
CA THR A 363 15.27 -4.64 -23.86
C THR A 363 13.99 -5.30 -23.35
N ARG A 364 14.03 -5.96 -22.18
CA ARG A 364 12.92 -6.78 -21.66
C ARG A 364 12.35 -6.33 -20.33
N TYR A 365 12.89 -5.30 -19.68
CA TYR A 365 12.45 -4.89 -18.34
C TYR A 365 10.96 -4.49 -18.26
N GLY A 366 10.33 -4.04 -19.35
CA GLY A 366 8.90 -3.71 -19.38
C GLY A 366 7.99 -4.88 -19.01
N ALA A 367 8.39 -6.11 -19.36
CA ALA A 367 7.68 -7.32 -18.94
C ALA A 367 7.74 -7.52 -17.41
N PHE A 368 8.89 -7.25 -16.79
CA PHE A 368 9.02 -7.27 -15.34
C PHE A 368 8.12 -6.22 -14.65
N LEU A 369 8.07 -4.99 -15.17
CA LEU A 369 7.17 -3.96 -14.61
C LEU A 369 5.70 -4.38 -14.69
N THR A 370 5.33 -5.09 -15.77
CA THR A 370 3.98 -5.64 -15.94
C THR A 370 3.70 -6.76 -14.93
N GLU A 371 4.63 -7.69 -14.72
CA GLU A 371 4.50 -8.77 -13.72
C GLU A 371 4.42 -8.24 -12.28
N LEU A 372 5.09 -7.13 -12.01
CA LEU A 372 5.10 -6.48 -10.70
C LEU A 372 3.72 -5.91 -10.34
N SER A 373 3.01 -5.32 -11.32
CA SER A 373 1.65 -4.81 -11.09
C SER A 373 0.55 -5.88 -11.23
N ARG A 374 0.83 -7.00 -11.90
CA ARG A 374 -0.18 -8.02 -12.19
C ARG A 374 -0.62 -8.77 -10.94
N GLY A 375 -1.89 -8.56 -10.55
CA GLY A 375 -2.56 -9.34 -9.51
C GLY A 375 -2.07 -9.07 -8.07
N GLN A 376 -1.25 -8.04 -7.86
CA GLN A 376 -0.65 -7.74 -6.55
C GLN A 376 -1.08 -6.37 -5.99
N LEU A 377 -1.92 -5.62 -6.71
CA LEU A 377 -2.32 -4.25 -6.35
C LEU A 377 -1.10 -3.35 -6.06
N ILE A 378 0.00 -3.60 -6.77
CA ILE A 378 1.20 -2.79 -6.72
C ILE A 378 1.15 -1.78 -7.86
N THR A 379 1.30 -0.51 -7.53
CA THR A 379 1.47 0.56 -8.52
C THR A 379 2.90 1.06 -8.48
N ILE A 380 3.52 1.18 -9.65
CA ILE A 380 4.83 1.82 -9.80
C ILE A 380 4.61 3.33 -9.91
N LEU A 381 5.19 4.09 -8.99
CA LEU A 381 5.07 5.55 -8.91
C LEU A 381 6.17 6.26 -9.69
N GLU A 382 7.39 5.73 -9.61
CA GLU A 382 8.58 6.33 -10.22
C GLU A 382 9.50 5.23 -10.74
N VAL A 383 10.06 5.44 -11.93
CA VAL A 383 11.07 4.58 -12.54
C VAL A 383 12.28 5.44 -12.88
N GLN A 384 13.39 5.23 -12.18
CA GLN A 384 14.68 5.78 -12.59
C GLN A 384 15.53 4.68 -13.21
N MET A 385 16.13 4.97 -14.36
CA MET A 385 16.93 4.01 -15.11
C MET A 385 18.35 4.50 -15.30
N ARG A 386 19.34 3.62 -15.12
CA ARG A 386 20.75 3.91 -15.38
C ARG A 386 21.43 2.72 -16.05
N ALA A 387 22.25 2.95 -17.07
CA ALA A 387 23.05 1.89 -17.67
C ALA A 387 24.04 1.30 -16.64
N VAL A 388 24.30 -0.01 -16.73
CA VAL A 388 25.29 -0.70 -15.89
C VAL A 388 26.56 -0.92 -16.68
N ASP A 389 27.71 -0.57 -16.10
CA ASP A 389 29.00 -0.97 -16.63
C ASP A 389 29.20 -2.48 -16.40
N LEU A 390 29.11 -3.26 -17.49
CA LEU A 390 29.22 -4.71 -17.46
C LEU A 390 30.63 -5.18 -17.06
N ARG A 391 31.68 -4.43 -17.42
CA ARG A 391 33.06 -4.80 -17.05
C ARG A 391 33.28 -4.61 -15.56
N GLN A 392 32.77 -3.50 -15.00
CA GLN A 392 32.82 -3.27 -13.56
C GLN A 392 31.99 -4.31 -12.80
N ALA A 393 30.80 -4.66 -13.30
CA ALA A 393 29.96 -5.70 -12.69
C ALA A 393 30.65 -7.07 -12.72
N GLN A 394 31.30 -7.44 -13.84
CA GLN A 394 32.05 -8.68 -13.97
C GLN A 394 33.27 -8.72 -13.04
N ALA A 395 34.00 -7.60 -12.90
CA ALA A 395 35.09 -7.48 -11.93
C ALA A 395 34.62 -7.69 -10.47
N ALA A 396 33.36 -7.32 -10.17
CA ALA A 396 32.71 -7.58 -8.89
C ALA A 396 32.07 -8.98 -8.77
N GLY A 397 32.29 -9.85 -9.77
CA GLY A 397 31.82 -11.25 -9.77
C GLY A 397 30.39 -11.47 -10.27
N TYR A 398 29.79 -10.47 -10.92
CA TYR A 398 28.46 -10.57 -11.51
C TYR A 398 28.53 -10.79 -13.03
N PHE A 399 28.00 -11.91 -13.50
CA PHE A 399 27.98 -12.25 -14.93
C PHE A 399 26.55 -12.14 -15.49
N TYR A 400 26.25 -11.06 -16.22
CA TYR A 400 24.90 -10.80 -16.75
C TYR A 400 24.67 -11.22 -18.21
N GLY A 401 25.71 -11.71 -18.89
CA GLY A 401 25.72 -11.95 -20.34
C GLY A 401 26.09 -10.70 -21.14
N ASP A 402 26.04 -10.82 -22.48
CA ASP A 402 26.52 -9.79 -23.41
C ASP A 402 25.49 -8.68 -23.69
N GLY A 403 24.23 -8.90 -23.29
CA GLY A 403 23.15 -7.95 -23.50
C GLY A 403 23.27 -6.70 -22.61
N PRO A 404 22.74 -5.55 -23.05
CA PRO A 404 22.73 -4.34 -22.24
C PRO A 404 21.90 -4.53 -20.97
N VAL A 405 22.44 -4.05 -19.83
CA VAL A 405 21.78 -4.13 -18.53
C VAL A 405 21.56 -2.72 -17.98
N VAL A 406 20.39 -2.51 -17.40
CA VAL A 406 20.02 -1.27 -16.71
C VAL A 406 19.73 -1.54 -15.25
N THR A 407 20.15 -0.61 -14.38
CA THR A 407 19.67 -0.51 -13.00
C THR A 407 18.36 0.27 -13.01
N LEU A 408 17.33 -0.32 -12.43
CA LEU A 408 16.04 0.30 -12.18
C LEU A 408 15.94 0.62 -10.69
N VAL A 409 15.70 1.88 -10.36
CA VAL A 409 15.29 2.31 -9.02
C VAL A 409 13.81 2.64 -9.10
N LEU A 410 13.00 1.80 -8.47
CA LEU A 410 11.55 1.86 -8.51
C LEU A 410 11.03 2.35 -7.16
N ARG A 411 10.15 3.35 -7.18
CA ARG A 411 9.29 3.66 -6.05
C ARG A 411 7.91 3.10 -6.34
N CYS A 412 7.40 2.31 -5.42
CA CYS A 412 6.15 1.59 -5.59
C CYS A 412 5.25 1.84 -4.39
N GLU A 413 3.96 1.59 -4.59
CA GLU A 413 2.99 1.47 -3.50
C GLU A 413 2.25 0.14 -3.62
N ALA A 414 1.98 -0.48 -2.48
CA ALA A 414 1.12 -1.65 -2.35
C ALA A 414 -0.13 -1.28 -1.57
N LEU A 415 -1.29 -1.75 -2.05
CA LEU A 415 -2.57 -1.56 -1.37
C LEU A 415 -2.93 -2.80 -0.56
N PHE A 416 -3.37 -2.61 0.68
CA PHE A 416 -3.83 -3.67 1.57
C PHE A 416 -5.27 -3.39 2.01
N PHE A 417 -6.21 -4.27 1.66
CA PHE A 417 -7.62 -4.07 2.00
C PHE A 417 -7.88 -4.24 3.50
N ARG A 418 -8.58 -3.28 4.11
CA ARG A 418 -8.89 -3.28 5.55
C ARG A 418 -9.78 -4.45 5.96
N LYS A 419 -10.67 -4.90 5.08
CA LYS A 419 -11.59 -6.04 5.31
C LYS A 419 -10.91 -7.27 5.91
N TRP A 420 -9.68 -7.57 5.51
CA TRP A 420 -8.94 -8.75 6.02
C TRP A 420 -7.72 -8.39 6.88
N THR A 421 -7.17 -7.18 6.74
CA THR A 421 -6.00 -6.74 7.52
C THR A 421 -6.37 -6.19 8.89
N GLU A 422 -7.49 -5.46 9.02
CA GLU A 422 -7.92 -4.86 10.29
C GLU A 422 -8.08 -5.88 11.43
N PRO A 423 -8.63 -7.10 11.23
CA PRO A 423 -8.67 -8.12 12.29
C PRO A 423 -7.29 -8.54 12.80
N LEU A 424 -6.25 -8.35 11.98
CA LEU A 424 -4.86 -8.69 12.29
C LEU A 424 -4.05 -7.50 12.82
N MET A 425 -4.60 -6.28 12.82
CA MET A 425 -3.88 -5.09 13.29
C MET A 425 -3.84 -5.00 14.83
N PRO A 426 -2.66 -4.78 15.43
CA PRO A 426 -2.55 -4.40 16.83
C PRO A 426 -3.35 -3.14 17.16
N SER A 427 -3.80 -2.99 18.41
CA SER A 427 -4.63 -1.84 18.82
C SER A 427 -3.88 -0.51 18.74
N GLU A 428 -2.56 -0.52 18.92
CA GLU A 428 -1.68 0.64 18.72
C GLU A 428 -1.69 1.10 17.26
N VAL A 429 -1.64 0.16 16.32
CA VAL A 429 -1.71 0.45 14.88
C VAL A 429 -3.09 0.97 14.50
N LYS A 430 -4.16 0.37 15.03
CA LYS A 430 -5.53 0.86 14.83
C LYS A 430 -5.69 2.30 15.32
N ARG A 431 -5.16 2.62 16.50
CA ARG A 431 -5.18 3.97 17.06
C ARG A 431 -4.39 4.97 16.22
N MET A 432 -3.22 4.57 15.75
CA MET A 432 -2.38 5.36 14.86
C MET A 432 -3.07 5.67 13.52
N LEU A 433 -3.92 4.77 13.03
CA LEU A 433 -4.73 4.94 11.82
C LEU A 433 -6.15 5.46 12.11
N SER A 434 -6.47 5.81 13.36
CA SER A 434 -7.79 6.21 13.85
C SER A 434 -8.93 5.23 13.52
N ILE A 435 -8.63 3.94 13.38
CA ILE A 435 -9.61 2.89 13.09
C ILE A 435 -10.41 2.57 14.35
N GLY A 436 -11.74 2.63 14.25
CA GLY A 436 -12.66 2.24 15.32
C GLY A 436 -12.79 3.23 16.48
N GLN A 437 -12.15 4.40 16.40
CA GLN A 437 -12.50 5.49 17.30
C GLN A 437 -13.76 6.18 16.74
N PRO A 438 -14.82 6.36 17.54
CA PRO A 438 -15.92 7.22 17.12
C PRO A 438 -15.29 8.57 16.83
N LEU A 439 -15.47 9.08 15.59
CA LEU A 439 -15.09 10.44 15.24
C LEU A 439 -15.60 11.30 16.38
N ALA A 440 -14.68 11.89 17.16
CA ALA A 440 -15.07 12.80 18.21
C ALA A 440 -15.95 13.82 17.50
N ARG A 441 -17.27 13.78 17.77
CA ARG A 441 -18.20 14.74 17.20
C ARG A 441 -17.57 16.06 17.53
N ALA A 442 -17.13 16.81 16.52
CA ALA A 442 -16.66 18.16 16.72
C ALA A 442 -17.81 18.85 17.44
N THR A 443 -17.69 18.97 18.76
CA THR A 443 -18.56 19.81 19.55
C THR A 443 -18.19 21.18 19.04
N TYR A 444 -18.95 21.62 18.03
CA TYR A 444 -19.09 23.01 17.68
C TYR A 444 -19.50 23.66 18.99
N GLN A 445 -18.51 24.16 19.72
CA GLN A 445 -18.78 25.10 20.79
C GLN A 445 -19.36 26.28 20.04
N ASP A 446 -20.68 26.40 20.09
CA ASP A 446 -21.37 27.66 19.87
C ASP A 446 -20.66 28.68 20.77
N GLN A 447 -19.72 29.43 20.18
CA GLN A 447 -19.19 30.61 20.82
C GLN A 447 -20.34 31.62 20.88
N PRO A 448 -20.63 32.20 22.06
CA PRO A 448 -21.74 33.11 22.26
C PRO A 448 -21.64 34.39 21.44
#